data_AF-A0A6B0U2Y2-F1
#
_entry.id   AF-A0A6B0U2Y2-F1
#
_cell.length_a   1.000
_cell.length_b   1.000
_cell.length_c   1.000
_cell.angle_alpha   90.00
_cell.angle_beta   90.00
_cell.angle_gamma   90.00
#
_symmetry.space_group_name_H-M   'P 1'
#
loop_
_entity.id
_entity.type
_entity.pdbx_description
1 polymer ?
#
loop_
_entity_poly.entity_id
_entity_poly.type
_entity_poly.pdbx_seq_one_letter_code
_entity_poly.pdbx_strand_id
1 'polypeptide(L)' 'MHGMHTRVATLYLLWLVNNTCALLYNKHTDDCEAWVFEKPPLKLFQQSVCSTLTLVCKKRSYLHYVSECYQSH' A
#
# COMPACT_ATOMS: atom_id res chain seq x y z
N MET A 1 -19.36 -10.30 20.71
CA MET A 1 -19.42 -8.83 20.58
C MET A 1 -18.96 -8.48 19.18
N HIS A 2 -19.87 -8.05 18.28
CA HIS A 2 -19.45 -7.45 17.00
C HIS A 2 -18.85 -6.09 17.35
N GLY A 3 -17.52 -5.96 17.22
CA GLY A 3 -16.78 -4.78 17.65
C GLY A 3 -17.23 -3.55 16.88
N MET A 4 -17.38 -2.43 17.59
CA MET A 4 -17.68 -1.13 16.98
C MET A 4 -16.49 -0.76 16.08
N HIS A 5 -16.70 -0.71 14.76
CA HIS A 5 -15.67 -0.32 13.82
C HIS A 5 -15.51 1.20 13.82
N THR A 6 -14.43 1.69 14.44
CA THR A 6 -14.06 3.11 14.39
C THR A 6 -13.33 3.42 13.09
N ARG A 7 -13.74 4.47 12.38
CA ARG A 7 -12.99 4.96 11.22
C ARG A 7 -11.62 5.47 11.67
N VAL A 8 -10.57 4.76 11.26
CA VAL A 8 -9.17 5.07 11.65
C VAL A 8 -8.44 5.97 10.65
N ALA A 9 -8.83 5.98 9.38
CA ALA A 9 -8.23 6.85 8.37
C ALA A 9 -9.16 7.10 7.17
N THR A 10 -8.80 8.08 6.34
CA THR A 10 -9.37 8.28 5.00
C THR A 10 -8.23 8.29 4.01
N LEU A 11 -8.25 7.32 3.10
CA LEU A 11 -7.25 7.19 2.05
C LEU A 11 -7.86 7.66 0.72
N TYR A 12 -7.20 8.61 0.07
CA TYR A 12 -7.59 9.10 -1.25
C TYR A 12 -6.83 8.32 -2.31
N LEU A 13 -7.55 7.78 -3.30
CA LEU A 13 -6.92 7.13 -4.45
C LEU A 13 -6.29 8.17 -5.36
N LEU A 14 -4.96 8.16 -5.45
CA LEU A 14 -4.20 9.04 -6.34
C LEU A 14 -3.97 8.39 -7.71
N TRP A 15 -3.66 7.10 -7.73
CA TRP A 15 -3.35 6.38 -8.96
C TRP A 15 -3.69 4.90 -8.85
N LEU A 16 -4.14 4.29 -9.95
CA LEU A 16 -4.39 2.85 -10.07
C LEU A 16 -3.64 2.34 -11.31
N VAL A 17 -2.66 1.46 -11.11
CA VAL A 17 -1.85 0.90 -12.20
C VAL A 17 -2.49 -0.41 -12.64
N ASN A 18 -3.25 -0.40 -13.75
CA ASN A 18 -3.76 -1.61 -14.43
C ASN A 18 -4.31 -2.71 -13.48
N ASN A 19 -4.98 -2.32 -12.38
CA ASN A 19 -5.45 -3.23 -11.32
C ASN A 19 -4.37 -4.11 -10.64
N THR A 20 -3.09 -3.77 -10.74
CA THR A 20 -2.01 -4.49 -10.03
C THR A 20 -1.62 -3.80 -8.72
N CYS A 21 -1.75 -2.48 -8.67
CA CYS A 21 -1.53 -1.71 -7.45
C CYS A 21 -2.22 -0.35 -7.45
N ALA A 22 -2.36 0.22 -6.26
CA ALA A 22 -2.90 1.55 -6.02
C ALA A 22 -1.93 2.42 -5.23
N LEU A 23 -1.85 3.69 -5.57
CA LEU A 23 -1.25 4.74 -4.73
C LEU A 23 -2.36 5.45 -3.98
N LEU A 24 -2.25 5.44 -2.66
CA LEU A 24 -3.19 6.04 -1.73
C LEU A 24 -2.51 7.18 -0.99
N TYR A 25 -3.26 8.24 -0.70
CA TYR A 25 -2.82 9.37 0.13
C TYR A 25 -3.65 9.45 1.40
N ASN A 26 -2.98 9.49 2.54
CA ASN A 26 -3.59 9.70 3.83
C ASN A 26 -3.51 11.19 4.20
N LYS A 27 -4.63 11.91 4.09
CA LYS A 27 -4.69 13.34 4.45
C LYS A 27 -4.40 13.60 5.93
N HIS A 28 -4.64 12.63 6.81
CA HIS A 28 -4.46 12.82 8.25
C HIS A 28 -2.98 12.83 8.64
N THR A 29 -2.18 11.95 8.04
CA THR A 29 -0.74 11.82 8.35
C THR A 29 0.16 12.48 7.29
N ASP A 30 -0.45 12.96 6.20
CA ASP A 30 0.26 13.47 5.02
C ASP A 30 1.23 12.44 4.44
N ASP A 31 0.87 11.15 4.51
CA ASP A 31 1.66 10.04 3.99
C ASP A 31 1.00 9.42 2.76
N CYS A 32 1.78 8.61 2.04
CA CYS A 32 1.29 7.81 0.94
C CYS A 32 1.61 6.34 1.14
N GLU A 33 0.69 5.51 0.64
CA GLU A 33 0.79 4.07 0.71
C GLU A 33 0.64 3.50 -0.69
N ALA A 34 1.59 2.66 -1.10
CA ALA A 34 1.45 1.86 -2.31
C ALA A 34 0.96 0.46 -1.93
N TRP A 35 -0.22 0.11 -2.40
CA TRP A 35 -0.85 -1.18 -2.13
C TRP A 35 -0.70 -2.06 -3.37
N VAL A 36 0.05 -3.15 -3.25
CA VAL A 36 0.22 -4.13 -4.33
C VAL A 36 -0.71 -5.29 -4.06
N PHE A 37 -1.53 -5.66 -5.04
CA PHE A 37 -2.61 -6.64 -4.85
C PHE A 37 -2.14 -8.09 -5.01
N GLU A 38 -1.03 -8.29 -5.70
CA GLU A 38 -0.39 -9.59 -5.83
C GLU A 38 0.92 -9.63 -5.05
N LYS A 39 1.28 -10.82 -4.53
CA LYS A 39 2.56 -11.02 -3.87
C LYS A 39 3.68 -10.79 -4.89
N PRO A 40 4.46 -9.70 -4.78
CA PRO A 40 5.59 -9.52 -5.66
C PRO A 40 6.67 -10.52 -5.25
N PRO A 41 7.44 -11.10 -6.19
CA PRO A 41 8.66 -11.80 -5.84
C PRO A 41 9.53 -10.85 -5.03
N LEU A 42 9.96 -11.24 -3.83
CA LEU A 42 10.63 -10.34 -2.85
C LEU A 42 11.80 -9.55 -3.45
N LYS A 43 12.47 -10.09 -4.46
CA LYS A 43 13.57 -9.43 -5.20
C LYS A 43 13.13 -8.30 -6.13
N LEU A 44 11.85 -8.21 -6.51
CA LEU A 44 11.34 -7.30 -7.54
C LEU A 44 10.49 -6.15 -6.99
N PHE A 45 10.13 -6.14 -5.70
CA PHE A 45 9.28 -5.08 -5.15
C PHE A 45 9.89 -3.69 -5.36
N GLN A 46 11.18 -3.54 -5.08
CA GLN A 46 11.89 -2.26 -5.27
C GLN A 46 11.93 -1.79 -6.73
N GLN A 47 11.69 -2.67 -7.70
CA GLN A 47 11.73 -2.38 -9.14
C GLN A 47 10.32 -2.24 -9.76
N SER A 48 9.26 -2.38 -8.98
CA SER A 48 7.89 -2.25 -9.48
C SER A 48 7.50 -0.78 -9.74
N VAL A 49 6.61 -0.53 -10.69
CA VAL A 49 6.02 0.82 -10.88
C VAL A 49 5.39 1.34 -9.57
N CYS A 50 4.87 0.44 -8.74
CA CYS A 50 4.22 0.77 -7.49
C CYS A 50 5.19 1.29 -6.42
N SER A 51 6.43 0.78 -6.36
CA SER A 51 7.43 1.30 -5.43
C SER A 51 7.87 2.71 -5.82
N THR A 52 7.98 3.00 -7.11
CA THR A 52 8.38 4.33 -7.59
C THR A 52 7.27 5.38 -7.40
N LEU A 53 5.99 4.97 -7.42
CA LEU A 53 4.87 5.88 -7.15
C LEU A 53 4.93 6.53 -5.75
N THR A 54 5.55 5.87 -4.76
CA THR A 54 5.71 6.45 -3.42
C THR A 54 6.67 7.66 -3.39
N LEU A 55 7.50 7.85 -4.43
CA LEU A 55 8.40 9.00 -4.56
C LEU A 55 7.65 10.32 -4.67
N VAL A 56 6.39 10.31 -5.16
CA VAL A 56 5.53 11.50 -5.23
C VAL A 56 5.39 12.18 -3.86
N CYS A 57 5.46 11.39 -2.79
CA CYS A 57 5.22 11.87 -1.44
C CYS A 57 6.50 12.24 -0.71
N LYS A 58 7.66 12.20 -1.40
CA LYS A 58 8.97 12.71 -0.97
C LYS A 58 9.41 12.25 0.44
N LYS A 59 8.90 11.11 0.89
CA LYS A 59 9.20 10.49 2.18
C LYS A 59 9.89 9.15 1.96
N ARG A 60 10.65 8.71 2.96
CA ARG A 60 11.32 7.40 2.92
C ARG A 60 10.27 6.29 2.97
N SER A 61 10.22 5.45 1.95
CA SER A 61 9.31 4.30 1.92
C SER A 61 9.81 3.19 2.85
N TYR A 62 8.90 2.58 3.60
CA TYR A 62 9.14 1.34 4.33
C TYR A 62 8.21 0.25 3.80
N LEU A 63 8.74 -0.96 3.65
CA LEU A 63 7.95 -2.12 3.21
C LEU A 63 7.29 -2.76 4.43
N HIS A 64 5.97 -2.62 4.53
CA HIS A 64 5.19 -3.37 5.50
C HIS A 64 4.63 -4.63 4.81
N TYR A 65 5.26 -5.77 5.07
CA TYR A 65 4.82 -7.08 4.59
C TYR A 65 4.59 -8.00 5.78
N VAL A 66 3.39 -8.55 5.89
CA VAL A 66 3.04 -9.52 6.94
C VAL A 66 2.89 -10.88 6.26
N SER A 67 3.82 -11.79 6.55
CA SER A 67 3.85 -13.14 5.95
C SER A 67 2.59 -13.94 6.23
N GLU A 68 1.95 -13.69 7.36
CA GLU A 68 0.73 -14.37 7.83
C GLU A 68 -0.51 -14.04 6.97
N CYS A 69 -0.48 -12.95 6.20
CA CYS A 69 -1.57 -12.58 5.29
C CYS A 69 -1.62 -13.46 4.03
N TYR A 70 -0.54 -14.17 3.70
CA TYR A 70 -0.48 -15.07 2.55
C TYR A 70 -0.54 -16.51 3.04
N GLN A 71 -1.70 -16.94 3.52
CA GLN A 71 -1.93 -18.35 3.76
C GLN A 71 -1.97 -19.06 2.40
N SER A 72 -1.06 -20.01 2.21
CA SER A 72 -1.11 -20.96 1.10
C SER A 72 -2.35 -21.83 1.28
N HIS A 73 -3.36 -21.60 0.46
CA HIS A 73 -4.40 -22.60 0.19
C HIS A 73 -3.88 -23.59 -0.84
#